data_AF-A0A382M4K6-F1
#
_entry.id   AF-A0A382M4K6-F1
#
_cell.length_a   1.000
_cell.length_b   1.000
_cell.length_c   1.000
_cell.angle_alpha   90.00
_cell.angle_beta   90.00
_cell.angle_gamma   90.00
#
_symmetry.space_group_name_H-M   'P 1'
#
loop_
_entity.id
_entity.type
_entity.pdbx_description
1 polymer ?
#
loop_
_entity_poly.entity_id
_entity_poly.type
_entity_poly.pdbx_seq_one_letter_code
_entity_poly.pdbx_strand_id
1 'polypeptide(L)'
;VPYFEDFSVGDDLSDVPSITVTEGLAALHQALFGDRSKLSLDQVLCQEVTGRPALLASSALVCNLAIGQSTIPSQRVLGNLFYRGLHLKKAVFLGDTLTTRTQVVALRQNAQKTGRPSTGM
;
A
#
# COMPACT_ATOMS: atom_id res chain seq x y z
N VAL A 1 19.48 0.74 5.57
CA VAL A 1 18.33 1.62 5.32
C VAL A 1 18.80 2.82 4.53
N PRO A 2 18.34 2.99 3.27
CA PRO A 2 18.86 3.99 2.35
C PRO A 2 18.57 5.42 2.81
N TYR A 3 19.48 6.34 2.50
CA TYR A 3 19.27 7.78 2.51
C TYR A 3 18.82 8.27 1.12
N PHE A 4 18.50 9.55 0.99
CA PHE A 4 18.01 10.12 -0.28
C PHE A 4 19.03 9.95 -1.42
N GLU A 5 20.31 10.18 -1.12
CA GLU A 5 21.43 10.08 -2.05
C GLU A 5 21.75 8.66 -2.53
N ASP A 6 21.20 7.63 -1.87
CA ASP A 6 21.39 6.23 -2.26
C ASP A 6 20.45 5.81 -3.41
N PHE A 7 19.46 6.64 -3.75
CA PHE A 7 18.49 6.35 -4.81
C PHE A 7 18.90 6.92 -6.16
N SER A 8 18.59 6.18 -7.21
CA SER A 8 18.63 6.62 -8.60
C SER A 8 17.27 6.49 -9.27
N VAL A 9 16.96 7.40 -10.20
CA VAL A 9 15.74 7.26 -11.02
C VAL A 9 15.84 5.97 -11.84
N GLY A 10 14.80 5.15 -11.76
CA GLY A 10 14.72 3.85 -12.40
C GLY A 10 14.88 2.67 -11.45
N ASP A 11 15.41 2.88 -10.24
CA ASP A 11 15.62 1.82 -9.24
C ASP A 11 14.34 1.01 -9.01
N ASP A 12 14.48 -0.30 -9.05
CA ASP A 12 13.42 -1.26 -8.72
C ASP A 12 13.62 -1.76 -7.29
N LEU A 13 12.65 -1.47 -6.43
CA LEU A 13 12.68 -1.69 -4.99
C LEU A 13 11.59 -2.68 -4.58
N SER A 14 11.35 -3.67 -5.44
CA SER A 14 10.24 -4.62 -5.33
C SER A 14 10.64 -5.94 -4.68
N ASP A 15 11.87 -6.04 -4.15
CA ASP A 15 12.32 -7.18 -3.36
C ASP A 15 11.68 -7.16 -1.96
N VAL A 16 10.39 -7.51 -1.94
CA VAL A 16 9.53 -7.56 -0.76
C VAL A 16 8.67 -8.82 -0.83
N PRO A 17 8.33 -9.43 0.33
CA PRO A 17 7.55 -10.67 0.34
C PRO A 17 6.17 -10.42 -0.25
N SER A 18 5.64 -11.41 -0.97
CA SER A 18 4.22 -11.45 -1.35
C SER A 18 3.34 -11.62 -0.12
N ILE A 19 2.08 -11.19 -0.18
CA ILE A 19 1.14 -11.31 0.94
C ILE A 19 -0.20 -11.87 0.47
N THR A 20 -0.63 -12.97 1.07
CA THR A 20 -1.98 -13.50 0.88
C THR A 20 -2.96 -12.72 1.76
N VAL A 21 -4.04 -12.22 1.16
CA VAL A 21 -5.08 -11.49 1.88
C VAL A 21 -5.96 -12.49 2.61
N THR A 22 -5.78 -12.61 3.93
CA THR A 22 -6.49 -13.59 4.75
C THR A 22 -7.67 -12.97 5.50
N GLU A 23 -8.57 -13.81 6.00
CA GLU A 23 -9.65 -13.40 6.91
C GLU A 23 -9.12 -12.72 8.17
N GLY A 24 -7.96 -13.16 8.69
CA GLY A 24 -7.32 -12.53 9.84
C GLY A 24 -6.92 -11.07 9.58
N LEU A 25 -6.34 -10.79 8.40
CA LEU A 25 -6.02 -9.41 7.99
C LEU A 25 -7.30 -8.57 7.81
N ALA A 26 -8.35 -9.16 7.22
CA ALA A 26 -9.63 -8.51 7.06
C ALA A 26 -10.30 -8.18 8.41
N ALA A 27 -10.30 -9.12 9.35
CA ALA A 27 -10.86 -8.91 10.69
C ALA A 27 -10.10 -7.85 11.48
N LEU A 28 -8.76 -7.84 11.42
CA LEU A 28 -7.96 -6.80 12.08
C LEU A 28 -8.22 -5.41 11.48
N HIS A 29 -8.28 -5.31 10.15
CA HIS A 29 -8.62 -4.06 9.48
C HIS A 29 -10.02 -3.58 9.89
N GLN A 30 -11.00 -4.49 9.89
CA GLN A 30 -12.36 -4.21 10.31
C GLN A 30 -12.44 -3.69 11.76
N ALA A 31 -11.70 -4.30 12.68
CA ALA A 31 -11.69 -3.89 14.08
C ALA A 31 -11.06 -2.51 14.29
N LEU A 32 -10.01 -2.19 13.52
CA LEU A 32 -9.29 -0.92 13.64
C LEU A 32 -10.03 0.26 12.99
N PHE A 33 -10.68 0.03 11.84
CA PHE A 33 -11.22 1.10 11.01
C PHE A 33 -12.76 1.09 10.90
N GLY A 34 -13.42 0.01 11.33
CA GLY A 34 -14.87 -0.11 11.29
C GLY A 34 -15.45 -0.05 9.87
N ASP A 35 -14.79 -0.66 8.89
CA ASP A 35 -15.23 -0.66 7.50
C ASP A 35 -16.66 -1.24 7.38
N ARG A 36 -17.52 -0.62 6.58
CA ARG A 36 -18.92 -1.06 6.38
C ARG A 36 -19.23 -1.44 4.94
N SER A 37 -18.19 -1.69 4.13
CA SER A 37 -18.32 -2.19 2.77
C SER A 37 -19.08 -3.51 2.75
N LYS A 38 -20.30 -3.49 2.19
CA LYS A 38 -21.22 -4.65 2.22
C LYS A 38 -20.60 -5.91 1.61
N LEU A 39 -19.90 -5.77 0.48
CA LEU A 39 -19.28 -6.90 -0.23
C LEU A 39 -18.08 -7.50 0.52
N SER A 40 -17.56 -6.80 1.52
CA SER A 40 -16.50 -7.28 2.40
C SER A 40 -17.02 -7.91 3.69
N LEU A 41 -18.32 -7.85 3.94
CA LEU A 41 -18.96 -8.31 5.19
C LEU A 41 -20.02 -9.39 4.96
N ASP A 42 -20.71 -9.35 3.82
CA ASP A 42 -21.81 -10.26 3.50
C ASP A 42 -21.40 -11.20 2.35
N GLN A 43 -21.18 -12.46 2.70
CA GLN A 43 -20.71 -13.47 1.76
C GLN A 43 -21.78 -13.83 0.72
N VAL A 44 -23.05 -13.87 1.12
CA VAL A 44 -24.17 -14.18 0.22
C VAL A 44 -24.29 -13.07 -0.82
N LEU A 45 -24.34 -11.81 -0.37
CA LEU A 45 -24.41 -10.66 -1.27
C LEU A 45 -23.16 -10.56 -2.15
N CYS A 46 -21.97 -10.81 -1.61
CA CYS A 46 -20.74 -10.80 -2.40
C CYS A 46 -20.79 -11.83 -3.53
N GLN A 47 -21.25 -13.05 -3.23
CA GLN A 47 -21.39 -14.10 -4.23
C GLN A 47 -22.44 -13.75 -5.29
N GLU A 48 -23.59 -13.20 -4.90
CA GLU A 48 -24.64 -12.76 -5.84
C GLU A 48 -24.14 -11.67 -6.79
N VAL A 49 -23.37 -10.71 -6.29
CA VAL A 49 -22.88 -9.57 -7.08
C VAL A 49 -21.67 -9.93 -7.94
N THR A 50 -20.76 -10.75 -7.43
CA THR A 50 -19.45 -11.00 -8.07
C THR A 50 -19.33 -12.38 -8.72
N GLY A 51 -20.25 -13.30 -8.42
CA GLY A 51 -20.17 -14.71 -8.83
C GLY A 51 -19.07 -15.51 -8.13
N ARG A 52 -18.37 -14.93 -7.14
CA ARG A 52 -17.26 -15.58 -6.42
C ARG A 52 -17.68 -15.97 -5.00
N PRO A 53 -17.31 -17.16 -4.51
CA PRO A 53 -17.70 -17.62 -3.17
C PRO A 53 -16.88 -16.98 -2.03
N ALA A 54 -15.77 -16.30 -2.37
CA ALA A 54 -14.92 -15.60 -1.42
C ALA A 54 -15.41 -14.16 -1.22
N LEU A 55 -15.25 -13.62 -0.01
CA LEU A 55 -15.52 -12.21 0.28
C LEU A 55 -14.57 -11.29 -0.49
N LEU A 56 -15.08 -10.13 -0.90
CA LEU A 56 -14.26 -9.08 -1.48
C LEU A 56 -13.41 -8.42 -0.40
N ALA A 57 -12.10 -8.34 -0.59
CA ALA A 57 -11.25 -7.61 0.33
C ALA A 57 -11.62 -6.11 0.32
N SER A 58 -11.59 -5.48 1.49
CA SER A 58 -11.75 -4.03 1.60
C SER A 58 -10.74 -3.32 0.70
N SER A 59 -11.19 -2.31 -0.04
CA SER A 59 -10.32 -1.46 -0.84
C SER A 59 -9.24 -0.79 0.01
N ALA A 60 -9.60 -0.35 1.22
CA ALA A 60 -8.66 0.28 2.14
C ALA A 60 -7.63 -0.72 2.66
N LEU A 61 -8.04 -1.96 2.98
CA LEU A 61 -7.11 -3.03 3.33
C LEU A 61 -6.10 -3.28 2.20
N VAL A 62 -6.58 -3.47 0.97
CA VAL A 62 -5.73 -3.73 -0.21
C VAL A 62 -4.71 -2.59 -0.40
N CYS A 63 -5.16 -1.33 -0.32
CA CYS A 63 -4.28 -0.18 -0.41
C CYS A 63 -3.26 -0.14 0.73
N ASN A 64 -3.67 -0.41 1.97
CA ASN A 64 -2.78 -0.40 3.13
C ASN A 64 -1.70 -1.48 3.04
N LEU A 65 -2.03 -2.68 2.52
CA LEU A 65 -1.06 -3.74 2.28
C LEU A 65 -0.03 -3.33 1.23
N ALA A 66 -0.48 -2.79 0.09
CA ALA A 66 0.42 -2.34 -0.98
C ALA A 66 1.31 -1.17 -0.53
N ILE A 67 0.74 -0.17 0.15
CA ILE A 67 1.49 0.95 0.71
C ILE A 67 2.49 0.44 1.75
N GLY A 68 2.07 -0.43 2.67
CA GLY A 68 2.93 -1.04 3.68
C GLY A 68 4.13 -1.77 3.06
N GLN A 69 3.91 -2.60 2.03
CA GLN A 69 4.98 -3.27 1.30
C GLN A 69 5.94 -2.27 0.61
N SER A 70 5.44 -1.13 0.14
CA SER A 70 6.28 -0.10 -0.50
C SER A 70 7.16 0.72 0.49
N THR A 71 7.07 0.45 1.80
CA THR A 71 7.79 1.25 2.81
C THR A 71 9.23 0.85 3.07
N ILE A 72 9.72 -0.27 2.51
CA ILE A 72 11.12 -0.68 2.62
C ILE A 72 12.11 0.45 2.27
N PRO A 73 11.96 1.18 1.15
CA PRO A 73 12.81 2.33 0.86
C PRO A 73 12.51 3.57 1.70
N SER A 74 11.35 3.66 2.33
CA SER A 74 10.90 4.86 3.04
C SER A 74 11.05 4.76 4.56
N GLN A 75 11.89 3.87 5.10
CA GLN A 75 12.07 3.71 6.55
C GLN A 75 12.66 4.96 7.25
N ARG A 76 13.29 5.88 6.50
CA ARG A 76 13.78 7.19 6.98
C ARG A 76 12.87 8.36 6.60
N VAL A 77 11.69 8.09 6.03
CA VAL A 77 10.80 9.14 5.54
C VAL A 77 10.31 10.01 6.70
N LEU A 78 10.34 11.33 6.53
CA LEU A 78 9.81 12.27 7.51
C LEU A 78 8.31 12.49 7.35
N GLY A 79 7.81 12.37 6.12
CA GLY A 79 6.40 12.44 5.80
C GLY A 79 6.14 12.06 4.35
N ASN A 80 5.01 11.42 4.10
CA ASN A 80 4.52 11.23 2.74
C ASN A 80 3.70 12.47 2.35
N LEU A 81 4.14 13.17 1.31
CA LEU A 81 3.50 14.43 0.90
C LEU A 81 2.13 14.21 0.24
N PHE A 82 1.96 13.11 -0.50
CA PHE A 82 0.68 12.74 -1.10
C PHE A 82 0.73 11.34 -1.69
N TYR A 83 -0.45 10.72 -1.79
CA TYR A 83 -0.71 9.58 -2.67
C TYR A 83 -1.48 10.05 -3.89
N ARG A 84 -1.16 9.53 -5.08
CA ARG A 84 -1.80 9.96 -6.34
C ARG A 84 -2.06 8.78 -7.25
N GLY A 85 -3.22 8.79 -7.91
CA GLY A 85 -3.56 7.82 -8.97
C GLY A 85 -3.87 6.41 -8.46
N LEU A 86 -4.40 6.27 -7.24
CA LEU A 86 -4.83 4.98 -6.71
C LEU A 86 -6.08 4.51 -7.46
N HIS A 87 -5.92 3.50 -8.30
CA HIS A 87 -7.00 2.89 -9.07
C HIS A 87 -7.05 1.38 -8.82
N LEU A 88 -8.19 0.90 -8.33
CA LEU A 88 -8.45 -0.54 -8.19
C LEU A 88 -8.89 -1.10 -9.55
N LYS A 89 -7.93 -1.67 -10.29
CA LYS A 89 -8.17 -2.19 -11.64
C LYS A 89 -8.88 -3.55 -11.67
N LYS A 90 -8.75 -4.33 -10.59
CA LYS A 90 -9.34 -5.67 -10.44
C LYS A 90 -9.84 -5.83 -9.01
N ALA A 91 -10.94 -6.54 -8.86
CA ALA A 91 -11.42 -6.99 -7.56
C ALA A 91 -10.39 -7.94 -6.93
N VAL A 92 -10.12 -7.74 -5.64
CA VAL A 92 -9.26 -8.61 -4.83
C VAL A 92 -10.15 -9.33 -3.83
N PHE A 93 -10.05 -10.65 -3.78
CA PHE A 93 -10.82 -11.49 -2.89
C PHE A 93 -9.95 -12.04 -1.77
N LEU A 94 -10.56 -12.41 -0.65
CA LEU A 94 -9.83 -13.15 0.38
C LEU A 94 -9.29 -14.46 -0.22
N GLY A 95 -8.05 -14.78 0.13
CA GLY A 95 -7.25 -15.87 -0.44
C GLY A 95 -6.36 -15.45 -1.62
N ASP A 96 -6.57 -14.28 -2.25
CA ASP A 96 -5.68 -13.79 -3.28
C ASP A 96 -4.31 -13.38 -2.70
N THR A 97 -3.24 -13.60 -3.46
CA THR A 97 -1.87 -13.20 -3.10
C THR A 97 -1.44 -11.96 -3.88
N LEU A 98 -1.04 -10.91 -3.16
CA LEU A 98 -0.58 -9.65 -3.70
C LEU A 98 0.96 -9.59 -3.74
N THR A 99 1.47 -9.10 -4.86
CA THR A 99 2.86 -8.63 -5.02
C THR A 99 2.84 -7.13 -5.22
N THR A 100 3.84 -6.43 -4.69
CA THR A 100 3.97 -4.98 -4.82
C THR A 100 5.25 -4.65 -5.55
N ARG A 101 5.13 -3.75 -6.54
CA ARG A 101 6.27 -3.20 -7.26
C ARG A 101 6.48 -1.74 -6.87
N THR A 102 7.70 -1.38 -6.51
CA THR A 102 8.07 0.00 -6.14
C THR A 102 9.20 0.47 -7.04
N GLN A 103 9.04 1.65 -7.66
CA GLN A 103 10.06 2.23 -8.53
C GLN A 103 10.31 3.69 -8.17
N VAL A 104 11.58 4.10 -8.17
CA VAL A 104 11.96 5.51 -8.09
C VAL A 104 11.72 6.17 -9.45
N VAL A 105 10.63 6.92 -9.58
CA VAL A 105 10.26 7.56 -10.85
C VAL A 105 10.82 8.98 -11.00
N ALA A 106 11.17 9.64 -9.90
CA ALA A 106 11.74 10.98 -9.88
C ALA A 106 12.41 11.25 -8.53
N LEU A 107 13.42 12.12 -8.52
CA LEU A 107 14.11 12.59 -7.32
C LEU A 107 14.29 14.11 -7.41
N ARG A 108 14.11 14.79 -6.27
CA ARG A 108 14.37 16.23 -6.15
C ARG A 108 14.86 16.53 -4.74
N GLN A 109 16.13 16.89 -4.63
CA GLN A 109 16.71 17.35 -3.37
C GLN A 109 16.19 18.74 -3.02
N ASN A 110 15.86 18.98 -1.75
CA ASN A 110 15.51 20.33 -1.33
C ASN A 110 16.69 21.30 -1.40
N ALA A 111 16.38 22.57 -1.61
CA ALA A 111 17.36 23.64 -1.48
C ALA A 111 17.78 23.79 -0.01
N GLN A 112 19.10 23.90 0.21
CA GLN A 112 19.64 24.24 1.52
C GLN A 112 19.23 25.67 1.91
N LYS A 113 18.82 25.86 3.16
CA LYS A 113 18.52 27.18 3.73
C LYS A 113 19.70 27.64 4.59
N THR A 114 20.32 28.75 4.22
CA THR A 114 21.46 29.31 4.96
C THR A 114 21.13 29.49 6.44
N GLY A 115 22.02 29.01 7.32
CA GLY A 115 21.85 29.08 8.77
C GLY A 115 20.90 28.05 9.38
N ARG A 116 20.38 27.09 8.60
CA ARG A 116 19.58 25.97 9.11
C ARG A 116 20.31 24.63 8.89
N PRO A 117 20.24 23.69 9.85
CA PRO A 117 20.69 22.32 9.62
C PRO A 117 19.97 21.69 8.42
N SER A 118 20.66 20.80 7.70
CA SER A 118 20.04 19.98 6.66
C SER A 118 18.88 19.17 7.25
N THR A 119 17.69 19.24 6.65
CA THR A 119 16.52 18.55 7.19
C THR A 119 16.40 17.09 6.76
N GLY A 120 17.32 16.59 5.91
CA GLY A 120 17.23 15.24 5.36
C GLY A 120 16.00 15.01 4.45
N MET A 121 15.38 16.11 3.98
CA MET A 121 14.34 16.13 2.96
C MET A 121 14.91 16.70 1.69
#